data_AF-A0A4V6KNN0-F1
#
_entry.id   AF-A0A4V6KNN0-F1
#
_cell.length_a   1.000
_cell.length_b   1.000
_cell.length_c   1.000
_cell.angle_alpha   90.00
_cell.angle_beta   90.00
_cell.angle_gamma   90.00
#
_symmetry.space_group_name_H-M   'P 1'
#
loop_
_entity.id
_entity.type
_entity.pdbx_description
1 polymer ?
#
loop_
_entity_poly.entity_id
_entity_poly.type
_entity_poly.pdbx_seq_one_letter_code
_entity_poly.pdbx_strand_id
1 'polypeptide(L)'
;MNPLSPVDLVIDHSVTVDEFGDDDAFGENVRIEMERNHERYTFLRWGQKAFNRFRVVPPGTGICHQVNLEYLGQTVWHTEENGQRIAYPDTLVGTDSHTTMINGLGILGWGVGGIEAEAAMLGQPVSMLIPDVVGFKLSGKLSEGITATDLVLTVTQMLRKHGVVGKFVEFYGDGLADLPLADRATIANMSPEFGATCGFFPVDDVTLGYLQLSGRSAEQIALVEAYAKAQGMWRNPGDEPVFTSTLSLDMSTVEASLAGPKRPQDRVALPQVPTAFTAATELEIGGQKDKQEVKSFTLGGKSLELNTGAVVIAAITSCTNTSNPSVMMAAGLLAKKAVEKGLKTKPWVKTSLAPGSKVVTEYFDRAKTDAVSGAIGL
;
A
#
# COMPACT_ATOMS: atom_id res chain seq x y z
N MET A 1 -7.66 -20.99 25.86
CA MET A 1 -7.86 -19.57 25.52
C MET A 1 -8.12 -19.51 24.03
N ASN A 2 -9.19 -18.85 23.58
CA ASN A 2 -9.58 -18.76 22.16
C ASN A 2 -9.90 -17.30 21.80
N PRO A 3 -9.62 -16.85 20.57
CA PRO A 3 -10.09 -15.57 20.08
C PRO A 3 -11.63 -15.46 20.14
N LEU A 4 -12.13 -14.31 20.58
CA LEU A 4 -13.55 -13.97 20.54
C LEU A 4 -13.93 -13.30 19.22
N SER A 5 -12.99 -12.56 18.64
CA SER A 5 -13.10 -11.93 17.32
C SER A 5 -12.46 -12.79 16.22
N PRO A 6 -12.89 -12.65 14.95
CA PRO A 6 -12.17 -13.22 13.82
C PRO A 6 -10.73 -12.74 13.75
N VAL A 7 -9.81 -13.65 13.44
CA VAL A 7 -8.39 -13.35 13.29
C VAL A 7 -7.88 -13.95 11.99
N ASP A 8 -7.32 -13.09 11.16
CA ASP A 8 -6.72 -13.43 9.88
C ASP A 8 -5.22 -13.18 9.92
N LEU A 9 -4.43 -14.24 9.76
CA LEU A 9 -2.98 -14.14 9.66
C LEU A 9 -2.56 -14.39 8.21
N VAL A 10 -1.91 -13.40 7.60
CA VAL A 10 -1.34 -13.52 6.25
C VAL A 10 0.17 -13.72 6.36
N ILE A 11 0.70 -14.73 5.67
CA ILE A 11 2.14 -15.00 5.64
C ILE A 11 2.74 -14.33 4.40
N ASP A 12 3.41 -13.20 4.61
CA ASP A 12 3.98 -12.35 3.55
C ASP A 12 5.40 -11.82 3.86
N HIS A 13 5.81 -11.75 5.13
CA HIS A 13 7.12 -11.25 5.58
C HIS A 13 8.25 -12.30 5.61
N SER A 14 8.20 -13.29 4.72
CA SER A 14 9.11 -14.44 4.72
C SER A 14 9.85 -14.64 3.42
N VAL A 15 9.29 -14.20 2.29
CA VAL A 15 9.93 -14.24 0.97
C VAL A 15 11.04 -13.20 0.91
N THR A 16 12.20 -13.60 0.38
CA THR A 16 13.32 -12.71 0.07
C THR A 16 13.63 -12.81 -1.42
N VAL A 17 14.13 -11.73 -2.02
CA VAL A 17 14.60 -11.74 -3.42
C VAL A 17 16.03 -12.28 -3.45
N ASP A 18 16.18 -13.60 -3.30
CA ASP A 18 17.47 -14.29 -3.41
C ASP A 18 17.89 -14.32 -4.90
N GLU A 19 17.03 -14.86 -5.76
CA GLU A 19 17.16 -14.88 -7.23
C GLU A 19 16.33 -13.77 -7.89
N PHE A 20 16.76 -13.28 -9.06
CA PHE A 20 16.11 -12.18 -9.80
C PHE A 20 16.49 -12.14 -11.29
N GLY A 21 15.63 -11.52 -12.11
CA GLY A 21 15.95 -11.19 -13.50
C GLY A 21 15.86 -12.35 -14.50
N ASP A 22 15.31 -13.50 -14.09
CA ASP A 22 14.97 -14.63 -14.96
C ASP A 22 13.60 -15.23 -14.60
N ASP A 23 13.11 -16.12 -15.46
CA ASP A 23 11.78 -16.74 -15.34
C ASP A 23 11.68 -17.75 -14.17
N ASP A 24 12.81 -18.27 -13.69
CA ASP A 24 12.87 -19.27 -12.61
C ASP A 24 12.92 -18.61 -11.21
N ALA A 25 13.28 -17.33 -11.13
CA ALA A 25 13.51 -16.59 -9.89
C ALA A 25 12.34 -16.69 -8.89
N PHE A 26 11.09 -16.60 -9.36
CA PHE A 26 9.92 -16.71 -8.46
C PHE A 26 9.84 -18.09 -7.80
N GLY A 27 9.99 -19.17 -8.59
CA GLY A 27 9.93 -20.54 -8.09
C GLY A 27 11.04 -20.84 -7.09
N GLU A 28 12.27 -20.40 -7.39
CA GLU A 28 13.42 -20.60 -6.51
C GLU A 28 13.31 -19.80 -5.21
N ASN A 29 12.86 -18.54 -5.26
CA ASN A 29 12.65 -17.73 -4.06
C ASN A 29 11.61 -18.36 -3.12
N VAL A 30 10.50 -18.89 -3.66
CA VAL A 30 9.48 -19.60 -2.87
C VAL A 30 10.01 -20.91 -2.30
N ARG A 31 10.84 -21.65 -3.05
CA ARG A 31 11.49 -22.87 -2.56
C ARG A 31 12.41 -22.58 -1.37
N ILE A 32 13.27 -21.57 -1.51
CA ILE A 32 14.21 -21.12 -0.46
C ILE A 32 13.44 -20.63 0.77
N GLU A 33 12.35 -19.89 0.59
CA GLU A 33 11.47 -19.44 1.67
C GLU A 33 10.94 -20.62 2.49
N MET A 34 10.41 -21.65 1.83
CA MET A 34 9.84 -22.84 2.48
C MET A 34 10.89 -23.62 3.26
N GLU A 35 12.10 -23.74 2.73
CA GLU A 35 13.24 -24.38 3.41
C GLU A 35 13.63 -23.61 4.68
N ARG A 36 13.74 -22.28 4.60
CA ARG A 36 14.15 -21.42 5.73
C ARG A 36 13.09 -21.34 6.84
N ASN A 37 11.81 -21.43 6.50
CA ASN A 37 10.70 -21.11 7.42
C ASN A 37 9.84 -22.32 7.82
N HIS A 38 10.29 -23.55 7.54
CA HIS A 38 9.51 -24.77 7.76
C HIS A 38 8.91 -24.89 9.18
N GLU A 39 9.71 -24.63 10.21
CA GLU A 39 9.26 -24.70 11.61
C GLU A 39 8.18 -23.64 11.91
N ARG A 40 8.38 -22.41 11.45
CA ARG A 40 7.42 -21.30 11.61
C ARG A 40 6.08 -21.65 10.94
N TYR A 41 6.10 -22.20 9.73
CA TYR A 41 4.86 -22.57 9.02
C TYR A 41 4.15 -23.74 9.66
N THR A 42 4.91 -24.70 10.21
CA THR A 42 4.35 -25.81 10.98
C THR A 42 3.66 -25.28 12.24
N PHE A 43 4.29 -24.33 12.94
CA PHE A 43 3.71 -23.67 14.12
C PHE A 43 2.44 -22.89 13.78
N LEU A 44 2.44 -22.10 12.71
CA LEU A 44 1.25 -21.35 12.26
C LEU A 44 0.10 -22.28 11.83
N ARG A 45 0.42 -23.38 11.14
CA ARG A 45 -0.57 -24.42 10.80
C ARG A 45 -1.14 -25.12 12.03
N TRP A 46 -0.32 -25.35 13.06
CA TRP A 46 -0.82 -25.84 14.34
C TRP A 46 -1.79 -24.82 14.95
N GLY A 47 -1.44 -23.53 14.96
CA GLY A 47 -2.30 -22.45 15.47
C GLY A 47 -3.67 -22.43 14.80
N GLN A 48 -3.72 -22.57 13.47
CA GLN A 48 -4.97 -22.67 12.71
C GLN A 48 -5.88 -23.83 13.13
N LYS A 49 -5.31 -24.93 13.63
CA LYS A 49 -6.09 -26.07 14.14
C LYS A 49 -6.42 -25.93 15.61
N ALA A 50 -5.58 -25.23 16.37
CA ALA A 50 -5.67 -25.13 17.82
C ALA A 50 -6.66 -24.05 18.28
N PHE A 51 -6.84 -22.98 17.48
CA PHE A 51 -7.70 -21.85 17.83
C PHE A 51 -8.94 -21.75 16.94
N ASN A 52 -10.08 -21.50 17.57
CA ASN A 52 -11.30 -21.14 16.86
C ASN A 52 -11.16 -19.73 16.26
N ARG A 53 -11.87 -19.47 15.16
CA ARG A 53 -11.93 -18.14 14.51
C ARG A 53 -10.56 -17.61 14.05
N PHE A 54 -9.58 -18.50 13.88
CA PHE A 54 -8.25 -18.17 13.39
C PHE A 54 -8.05 -18.77 11.99
N ARG A 55 -7.85 -17.91 11.00
CA ARG A 55 -7.59 -18.30 9.60
C ARG A 55 -6.18 -17.89 9.23
N VAL A 56 -5.46 -18.80 8.59
CA VAL A 56 -4.14 -18.52 8.02
C VAL A 56 -4.25 -18.48 6.51
N VAL A 57 -3.85 -17.37 5.92
CA VAL A 57 -3.66 -17.22 4.48
C VAL A 57 -2.24 -17.70 4.16
N PRO A 58 -2.08 -18.74 3.32
CA PRO A 58 -0.78 -19.37 3.10
C PRO A 58 0.20 -18.48 2.32
N PRO A 59 1.51 -18.79 2.37
CA PRO A 59 2.53 -18.05 1.60
C PRO A 59 2.24 -18.04 0.11
N GLY A 60 2.69 -16.99 -0.59
CA GLY A 60 2.49 -16.82 -2.04
C GLY A 60 1.05 -16.49 -2.46
N THR A 61 0.17 -16.13 -1.52
CA THR A 61 -1.20 -15.66 -1.83
C THR A 61 -1.24 -14.16 -2.10
N GLY A 62 -0.45 -13.38 -1.37
CA GLY A 62 -0.38 -11.93 -1.48
C GLY A 62 0.14 -11.29 -0.19
N ILE A 63 0.25 -9.96 -0.20
CA ILE A 63 0.65 -9.13 0.95
C ILE A 63 -0.59 -8.86 1.81
N CYS A 64 -0.43 -8.85 3.13
CA CYS A 64 -1.48 -8.76 4.14
C CYS A 64 -2.54 -7.70 3.81
N HIS A 65 -2.11 -6.46 3.57
CA HIS A 65 -3.04 -5.35 3.36
C HIS A 65 -3.77 -5.39 2.03
N GLN A 66 -3.15 -5.95 0.99
CA GLN A 66 -3.81 -6.14 -0.30
C GLN A 66 -4.84 -7.27 -0.24
N VAL A 67 -4.50 -8.39 0.42
CA VAL A 67 -5.47 -9.47 0.71
C VAL A 67 -6.61 -8.95 1.57
N ASN A 68 -6.33 -8.07 2.53
CA ASN A 68 -7.36 -7.44 3.34
C ASN A 68 -8.33 -6.60 2.49
N LEU A 69 -7.78 -5.72 1.63
CA LEU A 69 -8.57 -4.87 0.74
C LEU A 69 -9.39 -5.69 -0.29
N GLU A 70 -8.78 -6.69 -0.92
CA GLU A 70 -9.37 -7.48 -2.00
C GLU A 70 -10.31 -8.59 -1.52
N TYR A 71 -10.17 -9.07 -0.29
CA TYR A 71 -10.90 -10.25 0.16
C TYR A 71 -11.45 -10.17 1.59
N LEU A 72 -10.64 -9.83 2.59
CA LEU A 72 -11.04 -9.97 4.00
C LEU A 72 -12.01 -8.88 4.46
N GLY A 73 -11.72 -7.62 4.14
CA GLY A 73 -12.52 -6.46 4.55
C GLY A 73 -13.91 -6.47 3.92
N GLN A 74 -14.93 -6.18 4.74
CA GLN A 74 -16.35 -6.23 4.35
C GLN A 74 -17.04 -4.87 4.33
N THR A 75 -16.41 -3.82 4.88
CA THR A 75 -16.99 -2.48 5.13
C THR A 75 -18.08 -2.49 6.19
N VAL A 76 -19.06 -3.39 6.08
CA VAL A 76 -20.12 -3.63 7.06
C VAL A 76 -20.24 -5.13 7.29
N TRP A 77 -20.10 -5.57 8.54
CA TRP A 77 -20.38 -6.94 8.94
C TRP A 77 -21.82 -7.10 9.36
N HIS A 78 -22.27 -8.37 9.43
CA HIS A 78 -23.50 -8.70 10.11
C HIS A 78 -23.37 -10.01 10.89
N THR A 79 -24.14 -10.14 11.97
CA THR A 79 -24.32 -11.36 12.77
C THR A 79 -25.80 -11.67 12.93
N GLU A 80 -26.11 -12.93 13.22
CA GLU A 80 -27.45 -13.36 13.62
C GLU A 80 -27.46 -13.52 15.15
N GLU A 81 -28.21 -12.69 15.85
CA GLU A 81 -28.34 -12.71 17.31
C GLU A 81 -29.82 -12.69 17.70
N ASN A 82 -30.25 -13.67 18.52
CA ASN A 82 -31.65 -13.81 18.97
C ASN A 82 -32.70 -13.80 17.83
N GLY A 83 -32.34 -14.33 16.66
CA GLY A 83 -33.20 -14.35 15.48
C GLY A 83 -33.32 -13.02 14.75
N GLN A 84 -32.46 -12.05 15.08
CA GLN A 84 -32.33 -10.77 14.40
C GLN A 84 -30.96 -10.67 13.73
N ARG A 85 -30.95 -10.16 12.49
CA ARG A 85 -29.72 -9.82 11.79
C ARG A 85 -29.24 -8.44 12.24
N ILE A 86 -28.11 -8.38 12.93
CA ILE A 86 -27.49 -7.14 13.41
C ILE A 86 -26.35 -6.79 12.46
N ALA A 87 -26.37 -5.58 11.91
CA ALA A 87 -25.30 -5.03 11.07
C ALA A 87 -24.48 -4.00 11.84
N TYR A 88 -23.17 -3.97 11.62
CA TYR A 88 -22.23 -3.09 12.30
C TYR A 88 -21.03 -2.79 11.38
N PRO A 89 -20.34 -1.64 11.55
CA PRO A 89 -19.23 -1.30 10.69
C PRO A 89 -18.07 -2.27 10.89
N ASP A 90 -17.35 -2.54 9.81
CA ASP A 90 -16.10 -3.26 9.88
C ASP A 90 -15.02 -2.34 10.45
N THR A 91 -14.30 -2.84 11.46
CA THR A 91 -13.21 -2.15 12.14
C THR A 91 -12.19 -3.17 12.61
N LEU A 92 -10.90 -2.85 12.54
CA LEU A 92 -9.86 -3.78 13.01
C LEU A 92 -8.62 -3.10 13.56
N VAL A 93 -7.86 -3.85 14.35
CA VAL A 93 -6.46 -3.56 14.62
C VAL A 93 -5.61 -4.68 14.04
N GLY A 94 -4.43 -4.36 13.54
CA GLY A 94 -3.50 -5.33 12.98
C GLY A 94 -2.12 -5.21 13.61
N THR A 95 -1.35 -6.30 13.61
CA THR A 95 0.03 -6.31 14.12
C THR A 95 1.04 -5.80 13.09
N ASP A 96 0.64 -4.77 12.33
CA ASP A 96 1.40 -4.14 11.26
C ASP A 96 0.98 -2.68 11.15
N SER A 97 1.94 -1.75 10.99
CA SER A 97 1.65 -0.30 10.97
C SER A 97 0.76 0.11 9.80
N HIS A 98 0.87 -0.57 8.66
CA HIS A 98 0.19 -0.24 7.42
C HIS A 98 -1.20 -0.88 7.32
N THR A 99 -1.71 -1.50 8.39
CA THR A 99 -3.13 -1.89 8.52
C THR A 99 -4.07 -0.72 8.20
N THR A 100 -3.58 0.50 8.39
CA THR A 100 -4.25 1.75 7.98
C THR A 100 -4.65 1.82 6.51
N MET A 101 -4.06 1.01 5.62
CA MET A 101 -4.45 0.91 4.21
C MET A 101 -5.95 0.58 4.01
N ILE A 102 -6.53 -0.20 4.92
CA ILE A 102 -7.93 -0.62 4.82
C ILE A 102 -8.93 0.54 5.00
N ASN A 103 -8.46 1.65 5.58
CA ASN A 103 -9.26 2.86 5.76
C ASN A 103 -9.70 3.49 4.42
N GLY A 104 -9.03 3.17 3.30
CA GLY A 104 -9.48 3.55 1.96
C GLY A 104 -10.82 2.93 1.56
N LEU A 105 -11.22 1.82 2.21
CA LEU A 105 -12.48 1.10 2.01
C LEU A 105 -13.57 1.51 3.03
N GLY A 106 -13.37 2.59 3.80
CA GLY A 106 -14.31 3.02 4.85
C GLY A 106 -14.31 2.14 6.10
N ILE A 107 -13.28 1.32 6.27
CA ILE A 107 -13.07 0.43 7.41
C ILE A 107 -12.10 1.10 8.37
N LEU A 108 -12.52 1.44 9.58
CA LEU A 108 -11.63 2.08 10.54
C LEU A 108 -10.65 1.05 11.12
N GLY A 109 -9.37 1.18 10.79
CA GLY A 109 -8.33 0.32 11.34
C GLY A 109 -6.92 0.88 11.32
N TRP A 110 -6.08 0.37 12.22
CA TRP A 110 -4.70 0.82 12.40
C TRP A 110 -3.79 -0.25 13.01
N GLY A 111 -2.50 0.00 12.98
CA GLY A 111 -1.47 -0.89 13.53
C GLY A 111 -1.33 -0.78 15.04
N VAL A 112 -1.18 -1.92 15.72
CA VAL A 112 -0.91 -2.03 17.16
C VAL A 112 0.20 -3.05 17.44
N GLY A 113 0.70 -3.09 18.66
CA GLY A 113 1.63 -4.13 19.10
C GLY A 113 0.95 -5.49 19.26
N GLY A 114 1.74 -6.56 19.28
CA GLY A 114 1.23 -7.92 19.41
C GLY A 114 0.45 -8.17 20.71
N ILE A 115 0.84 -7.51 21.80
CA ILE A 115 0.18 -7.65 23.11
C ILE A 115 -1.20 -6.99 23.08
N GLU A 116 -1.31 -5.80 22.49
CA GLU A 116 -2.58 -5.10 22.31
C GLU A 116 -3.51 -5.89 21.39
N ALA A 117 -2.98 -6.47 20.30
CA ALA A 117 -3.75 -7.34 19.43
C ALA A 117 -4.25 -8.59 20.16
N GLU A 118 -3.41 -9.27 20.96
CA GLU A 118 -3.81 -10.42 21.76
C GLU A 118 -4.92 -10.08 22.77
N ALA A 119 -4.79 -8.93 23.45
CA ALA A 119 -5.81 -8.45 24.38
C ALA A 119 -7.14 -8.19 23.65
N ALA A 120 -7.10 -7.53 22.48
CA ALA A 120 -8.28 -7.29 21.64
C ALA A 120 -8.91 -8.61 21.16
N MET A 121 -8.09 -9.60 20.78
CA MET A 121 -8.55 -10.94 20.41
C MET A 121 -9.29 -11.63 21.56
N LEU A 122 -8.94 -11.34 22.81
CA LEU A 122 -9.60 -11.86 24.01
C LEU A 122 -10.82 -11.04 24.46
N GLY A 123 -11.23 -10.05 23.68
CA GLY A 123 -12.40 -9.20 23.96
C GLY A 123 -12.11 -8.01 24.86
N GLN A 124 -10.84 -7.70 25.14
CA GLN A 124 -10.49 -6.47 25.84
C GLN A 124 -10.64 -5.29 24.86
N PRO A 125 -11.43 -4.25 25.20
CA PRO A 125 -11.52 -3.06 24.37
C PRO A 125 -10.18 -2.35 24.24
N VAL A 126 -9.92 -1.76 23.07
CA VAL A 126 -8.73 -0.92 22.85
C VAL A 126 -8.89 0.38 23.66
N SER A 127 -7.92 0.67 24.52
CA SER A 127 -7.90 1.90 25.31
C SER A 127 -7.16 2.99 24.52
N MET A 128 -7.85 4.10 24.24
CA MET A 128 -7.25 5.26 23.59
C MET A 128 -7.90 6.55 24.08
N LEU A 129 -7.15 7.66 24.04
CA LEU A 129 -7.73 8.99 24.18
C LEU A 129 -8.59 9.28 22.95
N ILE A 130 -9.71 10.00 23.13
CA ILE A 130 -10.51 10.49 22.01
C ILE A 130 -9.58 11.38 21.16
N PRO A 131 -9.29 11.00 19.90
CA PRO A 131 -8.29 11.69 19.10
C PRO A 131 -8.88 12.97 18.51
N ASP A 132 -8.03 13.98 18.33
CA ASP A 132 -8.33 15.07 17.40
C ASP A 132 -8.47 14.50 15.98
N VAL A 133 -9.34 15.11 15.17
CA VAL A 133 -9.51 14.74 13.75
C VAL A 133 -9.07 15.91 12.88
N VAL A 134 -8.11 15.67 12.00
CA VAL A 134 -7.64 16.62 11.00
C VAL A 134 -8.35 16.34 9.69
N GLY A 135 -9.16 17.28 9.21
CA GLY A 135 -9.79 17.18 7.90
C GLY A 135 -8.81 17.50 6.79
N PHE A 136 -8.67 16.63 5.80
CA PHE A 136 -7.84 16.86 4.63
C PHE A 136 -8.72 16.96 3.38
N LYS A 137 -9.00 18.19 2.94
CA LYS A 137 -9.87 18.46 1.80
C LYS A 137 -9.14 18.21 0.48
N LEU A 138 -9.65 17.30 -0.33
CA LEU A 138 -9.22 17.08 -1.71
C LEU A 138 -10.22 17.73 -2.68
N SER A 139 -9.67 18.48 -3.62
CA SER A 139 -10.42 19.16 -4.69
C SER A 139 -9.72 18.97 -6.03
N GLY A 140 -10.41 19.28 -7.13
CA GLY A 140 -9.87 19.07 -8.47
C GLY A 140 -9.69 17.59 -8.82
N LYS A 141 -8.88 17.32 -9.85
CA LYS A 141 -8.52 15.98 -10.32
C LYS A 141 -7.02 15.92 -10.57
N LEU A 142 -6.42 14.74 -10.46
CA LEU A 142 -5.02 14.55 -10.85
C LEU A 142 -4.84 14.83 -12.34
N SER A 143 -3.77 15.53 -12.68
CA SER A 143 -3.37 15.78 -14.06
C SER A 143 -2.90 14.49 -14.74
N GLU A 144 -3.01 14.41 -16.07
CA GLU A 144 -2.54 13.26 -16.84
C GLU A 144 -1.05 12.97 -16.56
N GLY A 145 -0.71 11.71 -16.36
CA GLY A 145 0.66 11.27 -16.06
C GLY A 145 1.07 11.41 -14.58
N ILE A 146 0.23 12.01 -13.74
CA ILE A 146 0.41 12.04 -12.29
C ILE A 146 -0.21 10.79 -11.67
N THR A 147 0.48 10.21 -10.68
CA THR A 147 0.11 8.93 -10.07
C THR A 147 -0.40 9.08 -8.64
N ALA A 148 -1.02 8.02 -8.12
CA ALA A 148 -1.37 7.92 -6.71
C ALA A 148 -0.14 8.07 -5.78
N THR A 149 1.04 7.61 -6.24
CA THR A 149 2.30 7.75 -5.53
C THR A 149 2.68 9.23 -5.37
N ASP A 150 2.54 10.03 -6.43
CA ASP A 150 2.83 11.48 -6.37
C ASP A 150 1.89 12.21 -5.40
N LEU A 151 0.61 11.84 -5.43
CA LEU A 151 -0.41 12.37 -4.54
C LEU A 151 -0.09 12.04 -3.08
N VAL A 152 0.18 10.77 -2.75
CA VAL A 152 0.46 10.39 -1.36
C VAL A 152 1.76 11.00 -0.83
N LEU A 153 2.80 11.17 -1.66
CA LEU A 153 4.03 11.86 -1.23
C LEU A 153 3.77 13.34 -0.93
N THR A 154 2.91 13.99 -1.72
CA THR A 154 2.48 15.38 -1.49
C THR A 154 1.68 15.50 -0.19
N VAL A 155 0.70 14.61 0.01
CA VAL A 155 -0.10 14.52 1.24
C VAL A 155 0.78 14.25 2.45
N THR A 156 1.74 13.33 2.34
CA THR A 156 2.67 12.96 3.41
C THR A 156 3.51 14.15 3.85
N GLN A 157 4.06 14.90 2.88
CA GLN A 157 4.84 16.11 3.16
C GLN A 157 3.98 17.17 3.89
N MET A 158 2.75 17.41 3.43
CA MET A 158 1.84 18.39 4.03
C MET A 158 1.43 18.01 5.46
N LEU A 159 1.02 16.76 5.67
CA LEU A 159 0.57 16.26 6.98
C LEU A 159 1.72 16.19 7.99
N ARG A 160 2.93 15.84 7.56
CA ARG A 160 4.12 15.90 8.43
C ARG A 160 4.42 17.32 8.86
N LYS A 161 4.32 18.29 7.96
CA LYS A 161 4.52 19.71 8.27
C LYS A 161 3.45 20.23 9.25
N HIS A 162 2.22 19.76 9.13
CA HIS A 162 1.11 20.14 10.03
C HIS A 162 1.20 19.52 11.42
N GLY A 163 1.73 18.29 11.52
CA GLY A 163 1.91 17.60 12.80
C GLY A 163 0.64 16.85 13.26
N VAL A 164 0.47 15.62 12.76
CA VAL A 164 -0.70 14.78 13.02
C VAL A 164 -0.42 13.55 13.89
N VAL A 165 0.68 13.57 14.65
CA VAL A 165 1.05 12.47 15.55
C VAL A 165 -0.03 12.23 16.61
N GLY A 166 -0.55 11.00 16.67
CA GLY A 166 -1.61 10.60 17.60
C GLY A 166 -3.01 11.12 17.25
N LYS A 167 -3.19 11.70 16.06
CA LYS A 167 -4.47 12.22 15.56
C LYS A 167 -5.02 11.31 14.48
N PHE A 168 -6.31 11.44 14.22
CA PHE A 168 -6.93 10.90 13.02
C PHE A 168 -6.81 11.93 11.89
N VAL A 169 -6.65 11.44 10.67
CA VAL A 169 -6.81 12.25 9.45
C VAL A 169 -8.02 11.70 8.73
N GLU A 170 -8.97 12.55 8.38
CA GLU A 170 -10.13 12.19 7.57
C GLU A 170 -10.09 12.96 6.26
N PHE A 171 -10.11 12.23 5.14
CA PHE A 171 -10.10 12.80 3.81
C PHE A 171 -11.54 13.10 3.37
N TYR A 172 -11.75 14.30 2.85
CA TYR A 172 -13.08 14.77 2.45
C TYR A 172 -13.00 15.72 1.23
N GLY A 173 -14.16 16.19 0.77
CA GLY A 173 -14.27 17.09 -0.37
C GLY A 173 -14.66 16.39 -1.67
N ASP A 174 -14.97 17.19 -2.69
CA ASP A 174 -15.53 16.68 -3.95
C ASP A 174 -14.51 15.94 -4.81
N GLY A 175 -13.20 16.17 -4.61
CA GLY A 175 -12.14 15.45 -5.31
C GLY A 175 -12.17 13.94 -5.08
N LEU A 176 -12.75 13.46 -3.98
CA LEU A 176 -12.88 12.03 -3.70
C LEU A 176 -13.72 11.29 -4.75
N ALA A 177 -14.69 11.96 -5.38
CA ALA A 177 -15.57 11.34 -6.38
C ALA A 177 -14.80 10.87 -7.62
N ASP A 178 -13.65 11.49 -7.91
CA ASP A 178 -12.78 11.16 -9.05
C ASP A 178 -11.55 10.35 -8.63
N LEU A 179 -11.41 10.03 -7.35
CA LEU A 179 -10.26 9.33 -6.80
C LEU A 179 -10.59 7.84 -6.63
N PRO A 180 -10.05 6.93 -7.49
CA PRO A 180 -10.29 5.50 -7.39
C PRO A 180 -9.93 4.93 -6.02
N LEU A 181 -10.59 3.83 -5.63
CA LEU A 181 -10.37 3.27 -4.30
C LEU A 181 -8.93 2.81 -4.06
N ALA A 182 -8.25 2.32 -5.09
CA ALA A 182 -6.84 1.96 -4.99
C ALA A 182 -5.95 3.17 -4.63
N ASP A 183 -6.27 4.36 -5.14
CA ASP A 183 -5.54 5.60 -4.82
C ASP A 183 -5.84 6.03 -3.37
N ARG A 184 -7.09 5.89 -2.91
CA ARG A 184 -7.46 6.11 -1.51
C ARG A 184 -6.68 5.17 -0.58
N ALA A 185 -6.58 3.89 -0.94
CA ALA A 185 -5.81 2.90 -0.19
C ALA A 185 -4.31 3.22 -0.17
N THR A 186 -3.73 3.68 -1.29
CA THR A 186 -2.35 4.18 -1.35
C THR A 186 -2.11 5.32 -0.35
N ILE A 187 -3.05 6.28 -0.27
CA ILE A 187 -2.94 7.40 0.68
C ILE A 187 -3.08 6.93 2.12
N ALA A 188 -4.11 6.13 2.39
CA ALA A 188 -4.41 5.60 3.72
C ALA A 188 -3.27 4.71 4.26
N ASN A 189 -2.62 3.94 3.39
CA ASN A 189 -1.49 3.09 3.72
C ASN A 189 -0.34 3.89 4.37
N MET A 190 -0.03 5.08 3.85
CA MET A 190 1.09 5.89 4.33
C MET A 190 0.80 6.68 5.64
N SER A 191 -0.29 6.35 6.34
CA SER A 191 -0.63 7.00 7.62
C SER A 191 0.50 7.00 8.64
N PRO A 192 1.23 5.88 8.85
CA PRO A 192 2.40 5.87 9.73
C PRO A 192 3.50 6.83 9.25
N GLU A 193 3.72 6.94 7.94
CA GLU A 193 4.72 7.80 7.32
C GLU A 193 4.40 9.28 7.44
N PHE A 194 3.15 9.70 7.62
CA PHE A 194 2.80 11.06 8.04
C PHE A 194 2.48 11.22 9.54
N GLY A 195 2.45 10.11 10.27
CA GLY A 195 2.37 10.05 11.73
C GLY A 195 0.96 9.95 12.30
N ALA A 196 -0.07 9.91 11.47
CA ALA A 196 -1.43 9.76 11.96
C ALA A 196 -1.68 8.33 12.47
N THR A 197 -2.63 8.18 13.39
CA THR A 197 -3.11 6.86 13.80
C THR A 197 -3.83 6.18 12.63
N CYS A 198 -4.57 6.95 11.82
CA CYS A 198 -5.23 6.48 10.61
C CYS A 198 -5.43 7.63 9.59
N GLY A 199 -5.67 7.25 8.34
CA GLY A 199 -6.05 8.11 7.22
C GLY A 199 -7.36 7.61 6.62
N PHE A 200 -8.48 8.14 7.08
CA PHE A 200 -9.82 7.63 6.84
C PHE A 200 -10.48 8.22 5.60
N PHE A 201 -11.09 7.35 4.77
CA PHE A 201 -11.95 7.74 3.66
C PHE A 201 -13.36 7.23 3.92
N PRO A 202 -14.39 8.10 3.92
CA PRO A 202 -15.78 7.67 4.13
C PRO A 202 -16.31 6.82 2.96
N VAL A 203 -17.38 6.06 3.24
CA VAL A 203 -18.04 5.19 2.25
C VAL A 203 -18.80 6.04 1.23
N ASP A 204 -18.62 5.77 -0.06
CA ASP A 204 -19.38 6.37 -1.15
C ASP A 204 -19.53 5.41 -2.36
N ASP A 205 -20.00 5.93 -3.49
CA ASP A 205 -20.21 5.15 -4.72
C ASP A 205 -18.92 4.48 -5.24
N VAL A 206 -17.74 5.09 -5.02
CA VAL A 206 -16.45 4.50 -5.40
C VAL A 206 -16.16 3.27 -4.54
N THR A 207 -16.53 3.31 -3.26
CA THR A 207 -16.44 2.15 -2.36
C THR A 207 -17.29 0.99 -2.89
N LEU A 208 -18.55 1.23 -3.25
CA LEU A 208 -19.42 0.19 -3.82
C LEU A 208 -18.89 -0.35 -5.15
N GLY A 209 -18.38 0.54 -6.02
CA GLY A 209 -17.76 0.16 -7.29
C GLY A 209 -16.57 -0.78 -7.10
N TYR A 210 -15.73 -0.54 -6.07
CA TYR A 210 -14.62 -1.43 -5.76
C TYR A 210 -15.07 -2.76 -5.17
N LEU A 211 -16.06 -2.77 -4.27
CA LEU A 211 -16.62 -4.01 -3.73
C LEU A 211 -17.17 -4.90 -4.86
N GLN A 212 -17.85 -4.30 -5.84
CA GLN A 212 -18.31 -4.99 -7.04
C GLN A 212 -17.14 -5.51 -7.89
N LEU A 213 -16.13 -4.69 -8.14
CA LEU A 213 -14.93 -5.05 -8.93
C LEU A 213 -14.18 -6.24 -8.33
N SER A 214 -14.08 -6.28 -7.00
CA SER A 214 -13.40 -7.33 -6.23
C SER A 214 -14.26 -8.56 -5.94
N GLY A 215 -15.47 -8.63 -6.52
CA GLY A 215 -16.31 -9.82 -6.48
C GLY A 215 -17.09 -10.01 -5.18
N ARG A 216 -17.30 -8.97 -4.37
CA ARG A 216 -18.26 -9.03 -3.25
C ARG A 216 -19.68 -9.24 -3.79
N SER A 217 -20.51 -9.95 -3.03
CA SER A 217 -21.87 -10.30 -3.48
C SER A 217 -22.78 -9.08 -3.54
N ALA A 218 -23.81 -9.14 -4.39
CA ALA A 218 -24.79 -8.07 -4.50
C ALA A 218 -25.50 -7.79 -3.16
N GLU A 219 -25.74 -8.84 -2.35
CA GLU A 219 -26.32 -8.71 -1.02
C GLU A 219 -25.40 -7.96 -0.05
N GLN A 220 -24.09 -8.23 -0.10
CA GLN A 220 -23.11 -7.52 0.73
C GLN A 220 -23.02 -6.04 0.32
N ILE A 221 -22.99 -5.75 -0.97
CA ILE A 221 -22.95 -4.37 -1.50
C ILE A 221 -24.21 -3.60 -1.07
N ALA A 222 -25.39 -4.21 -1.22
CA ALA A 222 -26.65 -3.61 -0.80
C ALA A 222 -26.71 -3.37 0.72
N LEU A 223 -26.15 -4.29 1.52
CA LEU A 223 -26.03 -4.11 2.97
C LEU A 223 -25.15 -2.90 3.31
N VAL A 224 -23.98 -2.79 2.68
CA VAL A 224 -23.04 -1.68 2.91
C VAL A 224 -23.70 -0.35 2.59
N GLU A 225 -24.35 -0.23 1.44
CA GLU A 225 -25.04 1.00 1.03
C GLU A 225 -26.16 1.38 2.00
N ALA A 226 -27.07 0.44 2.30
CA ALA A 226 -28.21 0.70 3.16
C ALA A 226 -27.77 1.06 4.58
N TYR A 227 -26.79 0.35 5.12
CA TYR A 227 -26.25 0.61 6.45
C TYR A 227 -25.56 1.97 6.53
N ALA A 228 -24.62 2.26 5.61
CA ALA A 228 -23.87 3.50 5.62
C ALA A 228 -24.77 4.73 5.50
N LYS A 229 -25.81 4.67 4.65
CA LYS A 229 -26.80 5.75 4.53
C LYS A 229 -27.64 5.91 5.80
N ALA A 230 -28.11 4.81 6.39
CA ALA A 230 -28.93 4.85 7.60
C ALA A 230 -28.16 5.36 8.84
N GLN A 231 -26.86 5.09 8.92
CA GLN A 231 -26.01 5.51 10.05
C GLN A 231 -25.35 6.88 9.85
N GLY A 232 -25.57 7.55 8.71
CA GLY A 232 -24.89 8.82 8.39
C GLY A 232 -23.39 8.66 8.14
N MET A 233 -22.93 7.48 7.75
CA MET A 233 -21.54 7.18 7.37
C MET A 233 -21.29 7.32 5.86
N TRP A 234 -22.35 7.60 5.09
CA TRP A 234 -22.28 7.80 3.65
C TRP A 234 -21.84 9.23 3.32
N ARG A 235 -20.78 9.37 2.51
CA ARG A 235 -20.32 10.66 2.00
C ARG A 235 -21.24 11.16 0.89
N ASN A 236 -21.66 12.42 1.00
CA ASN A 236 -22.39 13.15 -0.03
C ASN A 236 -21.50 14.23 -0.69
N PRO A 237 -21.77 14.58 -1.95
CA PRO A 237 -21.14 15.75 -2.59
C PRO A 237 -21.38 17.02 -1.77
N GLY A 238 -20.33 17.82 -1.58
CA GLY A 238 -20.39 19.06 -0.82
C GLY A 238 -20.39 18.93 0.71
N ASP A 239 -20.26 17.72 1.26
CA ASP A 239 -20.15 17.54 2.72
C ASP A 239 -18.92 18.27 3.27
N GLU A 240 -19.12 19.04 4.35
CA GLU A 240 -18.09 19.78 5.09
C GLU A 240 -18.18 19.43 6.58
N PRO A 241 -17.64 18.27 7.02
CA PRO A 241 -17.65 17.89 8.43
C PRO A 241 -16.84 18.88 9.29
N VAL A 242 -17.17 18.93 10.58
CA VAL A 242 -16.48 19.80 11.54
C VAL A 242 -15.26 19.06 12.09
N PHE A 243 -14.07 19.51 11.72
CA PHE A 243 -12.80 18.94 12.15
C PHE A 243 -12.09 19.83 13.17
N THR A 244 -11.17 19.25 13.94
CA THR A 244 -10.33 20.00 14.90
C THR A 244 -9.42 21.00 14.18
N SER A 245 -8.90 20.61 13.02
CA SER A 245 -8.15 21.48 12.11
C SER A 245 -8.29 20.97 10.68
N THR A 246 -8.01 21.81 9.69
CA THR A 246 -8.14 21.43 8.28
C THR A 246 -6.92 21.78 7.45
N LEU A 247 -6.68 20.98 6.42
CA LEU A 247 -5.78 21.24 5.29
C LEU A 247 -6.58 21.10 4.00
N SER A 248 -6.08 21.69 2.91
CA SER A 248 -6.67 21.51 1.59
C SER A 248 -5.60 21.34 0.52
N LEU A 249 -5.90 20.49 -0.47
CA LEU A 249 -5.07 20.24 -1.64
C LEU A 249 -5.95 20.24 -2.89
N ASP A 250 -5.58 21.07 -3.86
CA ASP A 250 -6.06 20.94 -5.24
C ASP A 250 -5.19 19.92 -5.96
N MET A 251 -5.77 18.76 -6.29
CA MET A 251 -5.06 17.65 -6.91
C MET A 251 -4.48 17.99 -8.29
N SER A 252 -4.97 19.04 -8.95
CA SER A 252 -4.39 19.50 -10.23
C SER A 252 -2.99 20.08 -10.05
N THR A 253 -2.63 20.48 -8.84
CA THR A 253 -1.32 21.06 -8.50
C THR A 253 -0.26 20.01 -8.18
N VAL A 254 -0.64 18.74 -8.08
CA VAL A 254 0.29 17.63 -7.82
C VAL A 254 1.15 17.41 -9.05
N GLU A 255 2.46 17.32 -8.84
CA GLU A 255 3.48 17.07 -9.86
C GLU A 255 4.23 15.78 -9.55
N ALA A 256 4.80 15.17 -10.60
CA ALA A 256 5.61 13.96 -10.49
C ALA A 256 6.76 14.17 -9.48
N SER A 257 6.97 13.21 -8.59
CA SER A 257 7.91 13.37 -7.48
C SER A 257 8.51 12.04 -7.00
N LEU A 258 9.59 12.17 -6.24
CA LEU A 258 10.22 11.07 -5.49
C LEU A 258 10.36 11.49 -4.03
N ALA A 259 10.54 10.53 -3.13
CA ALA A 259 10.87 10.80 -1.74
C ALA A 259 12.23 10.19 -1.39
N GLY A 260 13.08 10.97 -0.71
CA GLY A 260 14.37 10.49 -0.26
C GLY A 260 15.43 11.59 -0.16
N PRO A 261 16.71 11.20 -0.01
CA PRO A 261 17.22 9.81 -0.08
C PRO A 261 17.01 8.98 1.19
N LYS A 262 16.57 9.60 2.31
CA LYS A 262 16.56 8.93 3.63
C LYS A 262 15.20 8.78 4.29
N ARG A 263 14.23 9.64 3.98
CA ARG A 263 12.94 9.66 4.69
C ARG A 263 11.77 9.79 3.72
N PRO A 264 10.62 9.13 3.98
CA PRO A 264 9.45 9.18 3.10
C PRO A 264 8.85 10.58 2.90
N GLN A 265 9.00 11.47 3.87
CA GLN A 265 8.50 12.84 3.80
C GLN A 265 9.42 13.81 3.06
N ASP A 266 10.63 13.38 2.68
CA ASP A 266 11.59 14.19 1.92
C ASP A 266 11.20 14.18 0.43
N ARG A 267 10.00 14.68 0.12
CA ARG A 267 9.49 14.79 -1.25
C ARG A 267 10.32 15.80 -2.05
N VAL A 268 10.74 15.38 -3.24
CA VAL A 268 11.45 16.17 -4.24
C VAL A 268 10.69 16.06 -5.56
N ALA A 269 10.37 17.19 -6.18
CA ALA A 269 9.79 17.21 -7.53
C ALA A 269 10.75 16.50 -8.50
N LEU A 270 10.23 15.69 -9.41
CA LEU A 270 11.04 14.87 -10.31
C LEU A 270 12.09 15.68 -11.09
N PRO A 271 11.79 16.89 -11.62
CA PRO A 271 12.80 17.73 -12.28
C PRO A 271 13.94 18.22 -11.37
N GLN A 272 13.72 18.24 -10.04
CA GLN A 272 14.68 18.72 -9.05
C GLN A 272 15.54 17.60 -8.45
N VAL A 273 15.24 16.33 -8.75
CA VAL A 273 15.95 15.17 -8.22
C VAL A 273 17.47 15.23 -8.46
N PRO A 274 17.98 15.60 -9.67
CA PRO A 274 19.43 15.72 -9.86
C PRO A 274 20.08 16.73 -8.92
N THR A 275 19.48 17.91 -8.77
CA THR A 275 19.98 18.97 -7.86
C THR A 275 19.92 18.53 -6.40
N ALA A 276 18.81 17.93 -5.97
CA ALA A 276 18.65 17.43 -4.60
C ALA A 276 19.64 16.29 -4.29
N PHE A 277 19.88 15.39 -5.24
CA PHE A 277 20.84 14.30 -5.11
C PHE A 277 22.26 14.84 -4.97
N THR A 278 22.68 15.80 -5.81
CA THR A 278 24.00 16.43 -5.70
C THR A 278 24.17 17.11 -4.33
N ALA A 279 23.19 17.89 -3.89
CA ALA A 279 23.24 18.57 -2.60
C ALA A 279 23.31 17.58 -1.42
N ALA A 280 22.51 16.50 -1.44
CA ALA A 280 22.55 15.46 -0.41
C ALA A 280 23.90 14.75 -0.38
N THR A 281 24.46 14.42 -1.55
CA THR A 281 25.78 13.77 -1.66
C THR A 281 26.89 14.67 -1.12
N GLU A 282 26.90 15.97 -1.46
CA GLU A 282 27.89 16.94 -0.98
C GLU A 282 27.87 17.07 0.55
N LEU A 283 26.68 17.06 1.16
CA LEU A 283 26.50 17.10 2.60
C LEU A 283 27.03 15.83 3.28
N GLU A 284 26.81 14.64 2.70
CA GLU A 284 27.29 13.37 3.25
C GLU A 284 28.81 13.22 3.21
N ILE A 285 29.44 13.66 2.11
CA ILE A 285 30.90 13.57 1.92
C ILE A 285 31.67 14.74 2.55
N GLY A 286 31.00 15.59 3.33
CA GLY A 286 31.63 16.70 4.04
C GLY A 286 32.25 17.77 3.13
N GLY A 287 31.68 17.99 1.94
CA GLY A 287 32.18 19.00 0.99
C GLY A 287 33.46 18.61 0.24
N GLN A 288 33.89 17.34 0.27
CA GLN A 288 34.96 16.85 -0.61
C GLN A 288 34.44 16.80 -2.07
N LYS A 289 34.62 17.90 -2.81
CA LYS A 289 34.13 18.07 -4.19
C LYS A 289 34.76 17.12 -5.24
N ASP A 290 35.82 16.40 -4.88
CA ASP A 290 36.76 15.83 -5.87
C ASP A 290 36.67 14.33 -6.16
N LYS A 291 35.58 13.64 -5.78
CA LYS A 291 35.43 12.24 -6.18
C LYS A 291 34.01 11.87 -6.60
N GLN A 292 33.63 12.26 -7.81
CA GLN A 292 32.82 11.36 -8.63
C GLN A 292 33.67 10.13 -8.93
N GLU A 293 33.71 9.20 -7.98
CA GLU A 293 34.55 8.00 -8.06
C GLU A 293 33.86 7.00 -9.00
N VAL A 294 34.21 7.07 -10.29
CA VAL A 294 33.84 6.04 -11.25
C VAL A 294 34.59 4.77 -10.88
N LYS A 295 33.87 3.70 -10.55
CA LYS A 295 34.49 2.40 -10.26
C LYS A 295 34.27 1.43 -11.39
N SER A 296 35.36 0.89 -11.92
CA SER A 296 35.31 -0.19 -12.90
C SER A 296 35.13 -1.54 -12.20
N PHE A 297 34.32 -2.42 -12.76
CA PHE A 297 34.08 -3.77 -12.27
C PHE A 297 33.82 -4.72 -13.44
N THR A 298 33.98 -6.03 -13.21
CA THR A 298 33.72 -7.05 -14.22
C THR A 298 32.44 -7.81 -13.88
N LEU A 299 31.52 -7.90 -14.85
CA LEU A 299 30.28 -8.69 -14.73
C LEU A 299 30.08 -9.48 -16.03
N GLY A 300 29.89 -10.80 -15.92
CA GLY A 300 29.72 -11.68 -17.10
C GLY A 300 30.87 -11.57 -18.12
N GLY A 301 32.10 -11.38 -17.64
CA GLY A 301 33.29 -11.22 -18.49
C GLY A 301 33.42 -9.86 -19.18
N LYS A 302 32.52 -8.90 -18.92
CA LYS A 302 32.58 -7.53 -19.46
C LYS A 302 33.04 -6.55 -18.39
N SER A 303 33.97 -5.67 -18.75
CA SER A 303 34.35 -4.52 -17.91
C SER A 303 33.29 -3.43 -18.03
N LEU A 304 32.78 -2.96 -16.90
CA LEU A 304 31.71 -1.98 -16.77
C LEU A 304 32.12 -0.89 -15.77
N GLU A 305 31.46 0.26 -15.81
CA GLU A 305 31.71 1.39 -14.92
C GLU A 305 30.45 1.74 -14.13
N LEU A 306 30.64 2.00 -12.83
CA LEU A 306 29.59 2.44 -11.93
C LEU A 306 29.91 3.85 -11.43
N ASN A 307 29.00 4.78 -11.72
CA ASN A 307 29.08 6.18 -11.29
C ASN A 307 28.28 6.39 -10.00
N THR A 308 28.65 7.40 -9.22
CA THR A 308 27.82 7.88 -8.11
C THR A 308 26.40 8.21 -8.62
N GLY A 309 25.38 7.72 -7.91
CA GLY A 309 23.99 7.87 -8.32
C GLY A 309 23.49 6.83 -9.32
N ALA A 310 24.33 5.87 -9.73
CA ALA A 310 23.86 4.73 -10.51
C ALA A 310 22.82 3.92 -9.72
N VAL A 311 21.68 3.67 -10.36
CA VAL A 311 20.67 2.75 -9.84
C VAL A 311 21.26 1.34 -9.85
N VAL A 312 21.26 0.69 -8.68
CA VAL A 312 21.70 -0.71 -8.51
C VAL A 312 20.57 -1.63 -8.09
N ILE A 313 19.46 -1.07 -7.59
CA ILE A 313 18.22 -1.78 -7.26
C ILE A 313 17.06 -0.99 -7.85
N ALA A 314 16.17 -1.66 -8.56
CA ALA A 314 14.93 -1.09 -9.07
C ALA A 314 13.79 -2.09 -8.84
N ALA A 315 13.07 -1.90 -7.74
CA ALA A 315 12.04 -2.84 -7.28
C ALA A 315 10.64 -2.22 -7.37
N ILE A 316 9.72 -2.89 -8.06
CA ILE A 316 8.28 -2.63 -7.94
C ILE A 316 7.77 -3.56 -6.86
N THR A 317 7.52 -3.00 -5.68
CA THR A 317 7.17 -3.73 -4.45
C THR A 317 6.20 -2.91 -3.60
N SER A 318 5.92 -3.41 -2.39
CA SER A 318 5.01 -2.87 -1.40
C SER A 318 3.53 -2.92 -1.79
N CYS A 319 2.69 -3.29 -0.82
CA CYS A 319 1.24 -3.20 -0.93
C CYS A 319 0.75 -1.79 -1.31
N THR A 320 1.50 -0.73 -0.95
CA THR A 320 1.16 0.67 -1.24
C THR A 320 0.87 0.92 -2.73
N ASN A 321 1.66 0.30 -3.63
CA ASN A 321 1.57 0.49 -5.07
C ASN A 321 1.08 -0.76 -5.82
N THR A 322 1.43 -1.97 -5.34
CA THR A 322 1.06 -3.22 -6.04
C THR A 322 -0.42 -3.51 -5.98
N SER A 323 -1.15 -2.95 -5.02
CA SER A 323 -2.61 -3.03 -4.94
C SER A 323 -3.33 -2.08 -5.90
N ASN A 324 -2.59 -1.26 -6.65
CA ASN A 324 -3.14 -0.24 -7.52
C ASN A 324 -2.95 -0.62 -8.99
N PRO A 325 -4.00 -1.14 -9.65
CA PRO A 325 -3.90 -1.58 -11.03
C PRO A 325 -3.47 -0.47 -12.00
N SER A 326 -3.79 0.80 -11.73
CA SER A 326 -3.45 1.92 -12.61
C SER A 326 -1.94 2.09 -12.73
N VAL A 327 -1.21 2.16 -11.62
CA VAL A 327 0.25 2.33 -11.64
C VAL A 327 0.96 1.08 -12.12
N MET A 328 0.44 -0.10 -11.79
CA MET A 328 0.99 -1.37 -12.25
C MET A 328 0.84 -1.52 -13.77
N MET A 329 -0.36 -1.29 -14.31
CA MET A 329 -0.61 -1.29 -15.76
C MET A 329 0.22 -0.22 -16.47
N ALA A 330 0.36 0.98 -15.89
CA ALA A 330 1.23 2.01 -16.44
C ALA A 330 2.69 1.55 -16.52
N ALA A 331 3.19 0.86 -15.49
CA ALA A 331 4.55 0.29 -15.49
C ALA A 331 4.73 -0.77 -16.59
N GLY A 332 3.77 -1.71 -16.74
CA GLY A 332 3.82 -2.73 -17.79
C GLY A 332 3.74 -2.15 -19.20
N LEU A 333 2.89 -1.14 -19.41
CA LEU A 333 2.76 -0.45 -20.71
C LEU A 333 4.01 0.39 -21.04
N LEU A 334 4.63 1.02 -20.03
CA LEU A 334 5.88 1.75 -20.19
C LEU A 334 7.02 0.79 -20.55
N ALA A 335 7.12 -0.34 -19.84
CA ALA A 335 8.06 -1.41 -20.14
C ALA A 335 7.92 -1.89 -21.58
N LYS A 336 6.67 -2.13 -22.01
CA LYS A 336 6.36 -2.50 -23.38
C LYS A 336 6.89 -1.53 -24.41
N LYS A 337 6.56 -0.25 -24.26
CA LYS A 337 7.04 0.81 -25.16
C LYS A 337 8.56 0.97 -25.14
N ALA A 338 9.20 0.75 -23.98
CA ALA A 338 10.65 0.83 -23.85
C ALA A 338 11.34 -0.27 -24.68
N VAL A 339 10.85 -1.51 -24.59
CA VAL A 339 11.38 -2.65 -25.37
C VAL A 339 11.12 -2.47 -26.86
N GLU A 340 9.92 -2.03 -27.26
CA GLU A 340 9.60 -1.71 -28.66
C GLU A 340 10.54 -0.63 -29.25
N LYS A 341 11.08 0.25 -28.39
CA LYS A 341 12.08 1.26 -28.75
C LYS A 341 13.54 0.76 -28.61
N GLY A 342 13.75 -0.50 -28.28
CA GLY A 342 15.08 -1.12 -28.14
C GLY A 342 15.82 -0.77 -26.85
N LEU A 343 15.13 -0.20 -25.85
CA LEU A 343 15.73 0.06 -24.54
C LEU A 343 15.88 -1.23 -23.74
N LYS A 344 16.93 -1.28 -22.91
CA LYS A 344 17.23 -2.38 -21.99
C LYS A 344 17.76 -1.83 -20.68
N THR A 345 17.53 -2.54 -19.59
CA THR A 345 18.15 -2.24 -18.30
C THR A 345 19.66 -2.49 -18.34
N LYS A 346 20.38 -1.81 -17.46
CA LYS A 346 21.81 -2.06 -17.30
C LYS A 346 22.00 -3.38 -16.55
N PRO A 347 23.02 -4.20 -16.91
CA PRO A 347 23.14 -5.57 -16.40
C PRO A 347 23.48 -5.67 -14.91
N TRP A 348 23.89 -4.58 -14.27
CA TRP A 348 24.18 -4.54 -12.83
C TRP A 348 22.96 -4.18 -11.98
N VAL A 349 21.84 -3.81 -12.59
CA VAL A 349 20.64 -3.40 -11.85
C VAL A 349 19.91 -4.66 -11.39
N LYS A 350 19.77 -4.82 -10.08
CA LYS A 350 18.88 -5.83 -9.50
C LYS A 350 17.44 -5.33 -9.60
N THR A 351 16.78 -5.71 -10.69
CA THR A 351 15.37 -5.44 -10.94
C THR A 351 14.49 -6.52 -10.31
N SER A 352 13.34 -6.14 -9.77
CA SER A 352 12.37 -7.10 -9.23
C SER A 352 10.94 -6.58 -9.27
N LEU A 353 10.00 -7.48 -9.50
CA LEU A 353 8.56 -7.28 -9.33
C LEU A 353 8.04 -8.22 -8.24
N ALA A 354 7.51 -7.66 -7.17
CA ALA A 354 6.87 -8.41 -6.08
C ALA A 354 5.38 -8.06 -6.04
N PRO A 355 4.52 -8.76 -6.81
CA PRO A 355 3.10 -8.48 -6.86
C PRO A 355 2.45 -8.76 -5.51
N GLY A 356 1.59 -7.85 -5.04
CA GLY A 356 0.95 -8.00 -3.73
C GLY A 356 -0.29 -8.90 -3.71
N SER A 357 -0.73 -9.41 -4.86
CA SER A 357 -1.68 -10.54 -4.96
C SER A 357 -1.57 -11.22 -6.32
N LYS A 358 -2.16 -12.42 -6.44
CA LYS A 358 -2.23 -13.16 -7.71
C LYS A 358 -2.96 -12.40 -8.83
N VAL A 359 -3.86 -11.49 -8.46
CA VAL A 359 -4.64 -10.67 -9.41
C VAL A 359 -3.71 -9.80 -10.27
N VAL A 360 -2.60 -9.34 -9.69
CA VAL A 360 -1.60 -8.51 -10.38
C VAL A 360 -0.99 -9.23 -11.56
N THR A 361 -0.50 -10.45 -11.34
CA THR A 361 0.05 -11.29 -12.40
C THR A 361 -1.01 -11.61 -13.46
N GLU A 362 -2.24 -11.95 -13.04
CA GLU A 362 -3.30 -12.31 -14.00
C GLU A 362 -3.69 -11.19 -14.96
N TYR A 363 -3.76 -9.92 -14.51
CA TYR A 363 -4.08 -8.83 -15.44
C TYR A 363 -2.92 -8.48 -16.35
N PHE A 364 -1.67 -8.63 -15.91
CA PHE A 364 -0.52 -8.44 -16.78
C PHE A 364 -0.53 -9.50 -17.88
N ASP A 365 -0.79 -10.77 -17.52
CA ASP A 365 -0.82 -11.90 -18.46
C ASP A 365 -1.88 -11.66 -19.55
N ARG A 366 -3.07 -11.23 -19.13
CA ARG A 366 -4.18 -10.89 -20.04
C ARG A 366 -3.85 -9.69 -20.92
N ALA A 367 -3.14 -8.69 -20.38
CA ALA A 367 -2.68 -7.52 -21.12
C ALA A 367 -1.46 -7.83 -22.02
N LYS A 368 -0.86 -9.01 -21.89
CA LYS A 368 0.35 -9.46 -22.60
C LYS A 368 1.53 -8.52 -22.36
N THR A 369 1.74 -8.15 -21.10
CA THR A 369 2.85 -7.27 -20.69
C THR A 369 3.98 -7.99 -19.95
N ASP A 370 3.77 -9.20 -19.41
CA ASP A 370 4.71 -9.96 -18.57
C ASP A 370 5.97 -10.34 -19.35
N ALA A 371 5.78 -10.85 -20.57
CA ALA A 371 6.88 -11.15 -21.48
C ALA A 371 7.74 -9.90 -21.78
N VAL A 372 7.17 -8.70 -21.62
CA VAL A 372 7.87 -7.45 -21.87
C VAL A 372 8.42 -6.80 -20.60
N SER A 373 7.82 -7.04 -19.44
CA SER A 373 8.41 -6.69 -18.14
C SER A 373 9.65 -7.54 -17.89
N GLY A 374 9.58 -8.85 -18.14
CA GLY A 374 10.72 -9.76 -18.03
C GLY A 374 11.88 -9.36 -18.97
N ALA A 375 11.58 -8.82 -20.16
CA ALA A 375 12.58 -8.32 -21.10
C ALA A 375 13.37 -7.09 -20.60
N ILE A 376 12.86 -6.36 -19.60
CA ILE A 376 13.60 -5.32 -18.89
C ILE A 376 14.01 -5.73 -17.47
N GLY A 377 13.86 -7.03 -17.13
CA GLY A 377 14.25 -7.62 -15.86
C GLY A 377 13.23 -7.45 -14.73
N LEU A 378 12.00 -7.00 -15.03
CA LEU A 378 10.93 -6.85 -14.04
C LEU A 378 10.10 -8.12 -13.89
#